data_AF-A0A7W7ZEZ9-F1
#
_entry.id   AF-A0A7W7ZEZ9-F1
#
_cell.length_a   1.000
_cell.length_b   1.000
_cell.length_c   1.000
_cell.angle_alpha   90.00
_cell.angle_beta   90.00
_cell.angle_gamma   90.00
#
_symmetry.space_group_name_H-M   'P 1'
#
loop_
_entity.id
_entity.type
_entity.pdbx_description
1 polymer ?
#
loop_
_entity_poly.entity_id
_entity_poly.type
_entity_poly.pdbx_seq_one_letter_code
_entity_poly.pdbx_strand_id
1 'polypeptide(L)'
;MGRRTEVGPEVDPALFQQNLMEWYRVHARKLPWRGAVDPYCIWLSEIMLQQTRVASVIEHYHEFLLKFPTLLALALAPEQDVLAAWSGLGYYRRARMLHKAAQFITEELGGVLPTNSVALRTLPGIGEYTSAAIASIAFGESVAVVDGNVERVLLRLTGRSEDRTAAGRAFLRSTAQELVPGAIDAGSATKPGVGRKTKQIAVGRPKRNPPGDHNQAMMELGATICLPRAPLCLHCPVRSLCMTKGEHSTFPRAKLRSREVAFLLSVRKRGVATEVLLAQRPAEASLMAGMYELPPLPLDAEADEMASREPLLRIRHAITNTNYYARIYAPMGPSDKALRRAVPIAKADLHWIRTATLLQLPLTGLCRKVLQRLDVMPVRPLRAPIAEEKHVAGFHSQSSKGSPVIDEDEDHDSF
;
A
#
# COMPACT_ATOMS: atom_id res chain seq x y z
N MET A 1 -22.97 20.38 39.87
CA MET A 1 -22.11 19.18 39.82
C MET A 1 -21.22 19.26 38.59
N GLY A 2 -20.00 19.79 38.77
CA GLY A 2 -19.02 19.89 37.68
C GLY A 2 -18.50 18.49 37.33
N ARG A 3 -18.59 18.11 36.05
CA ARG A 3 -17.87 16.95 35.51
C ARG A 3 -16.39 17.24 35.67
N ARG A 4 -15.73 16.59 36.63
CA ARG A 4 -14.28 16.43 36.63
C ARG A 4 -13.95 15.77 35.30
N THR A 5 -13.27 16.49 34.41
CA THR A 5 -12.51 15.88 33.33
C THR A 5 -11.43 15.06 34.03
N GLU A 6 -11.64 13.76 34.13
CA GLU A 6 -10.61 12.83 34.59
C GLU A 6 -9.45 12.91 33.59
N VAL A 7 -8.44 13.71 33.96
CA VAL A 7 -7.14 13.71 33.30
C VAL A 7 -6.53 12.36 33.68
N GLY A 8 -6.56 11.41 32.74
CA GLY A 8 -5.86 10.15 32.88
C GLY A 8 -4.37 10.39 33.15
N PRO A 9 -3.64 9.41 33.74
CA PRO A 9 -2.21 9.55 33.97
C PRO A 9 -1.50 9.93 32.67
N GLU A 10 -0.74 11.03 32.74
CA GLU A 10 0.07 11.51 31.63
C GLU A 10 1.11 10.44 31.29
N VAL A 11 1.17 10.04 30.03
CA VAL A 11 2.12 9.01 29.58
C VAL A 11 3.51 9.62 29.66
N ASP A 12 4.39 9.06 30.51
CA ASP A 12 5.80 9.46 30.54
C ASP A 12 6.46 9.20 29.17
N PRO A 13 6.82 10.25 28.41
CA PRO A 13 7.36 10.07 27.07
C PRO A 13 8.70 9.33 27.07
N ALA A 14 9.55 9.54 28.07
CA ALA A 14 10.87 8.92 28.12
C ALA A 14 10.78 7.40 28.32
N LEU A 15 9.96 6.98 29.29
CA LEU A 15 9.70 5.55 29.53
C LEU A 15 8.98 4.90 28.35
N PHE A 16 8.03 5.60 27.71
CA PHE A 16 7.37 5.13 26.51
C PHE A 16 8.37 4.89 25.36
N GLN A 17 9.19 5.91 25.06
CA GLN A 17 10.21 5.85 24.02
C GLN A 17 11.20 4.71 24.26
N GLN A 18 11.68 4.55 25.50
CA GLN A 18 12.61 3.48 25.86
C GLN A 18 12.01 2.09 25.59
N ASN A 19 10.84 1.80 26.15
CA ASN A 19 10.19 0.49 26.03
C ASN A 19 9.86 0.16 24.57
N LEU A 20 9.36 1.14 23.83
CA LEU A 20 9.04 0.98 22.41
C LEU A 20 10.28 0.67 21.58
N MET A 21 11.37 1.42 21.78
CA MET A 21 12.58 1.27 20.99
C MET A 21 13.36 0.00 21.32
N GLU A 22 13.38 -0.43 22.59
CA GLU A 22 13.97 -1.71 22.98
C GLU A 22 13.26 -2.87 22.31
N TRP A 23 11.92 -2.87 22.34
CA TRP A 23 11.12 -3.86 21.62
C TRP A 23 11.35 -3.81 20.10
N TYR A 24 11.35 -2.62 19.51
CA TYR A 24 11.46 -2.45 18.06
C TYR A 24 12.79 -2.98 17.51
N ARG A 25 13.90 -2.76 18.22
CA ARG A 25 15.22 -3.27 17.81
C ARG A 25 15.26 -4.79 17.65
N VAL A 26 14.47 -5.52 18.44
CA VAL A 26 14.43 -6.98 18.44
C VAL A 26 13.35 -7.52 17.48
N HIS A 27 12.21 -6.83 17.36
CA HIS A 27 11.01 -7.37 16.72
C HIS A 27 10.67 -6.72 15.37
N ALA A 28 11.39 -5.68 14.94
CA ALA A 28 11.13 -5.03 13.66
C ALA A 28 11.22 -6.05 12.50
N ARG A 29 10.14 -6.19 11.73
CA ARG A 29 10.18 -6.95 10.48
C ARG A 29 11.27 -6.40 9.56
N LYS A 30 12.05 -7.29 8.93
CA LYS A 30 12.95 -6.92 7.85
C LYS A 30 12.12 -6.63 6.60
N LEU A 31 12.17 -5.39 6.12
CA LEU A 31 11.42 -4.94 4.94
C LEU A 31 12.40 -4.25 3.97
N PRO A 32 12.22 -4.37 2.64
CA PRO A 32 13.19 -3.86 1.66
C PRO A 32 13.52 -2.37 1.79
N TRP A 33 12.54 -1.56 2.17
CA TRP A 33 12.67 -0.11 2.35
C TRP A 33 13.17 0.29 3.75
N ARG A 34 13.21 -0.63 4.73
CA ARG A 34 13.76 -0.33 6.05
C ARG A 34 15.28 -0.29 5.98
N GLY A 35 15.86 0.81 6.43
CA GLY A 35 17.30 1.07 6.31
C GLY A 35 17.72 1.64 4.95
N ALA A 36 16.79 1.84 4.01
CA ALA A 36 17.08 2.55 2.77
C ALA A 36 17.64 3.95 3.09
N VAL A 37 18.73 4.31 2.41
CA VAL A 37 19.39 5.61 2.58
C VAL A 37 18.80 6.66 1.66
N ASP A 38 18.38 6.22 0.46
CA ASP A 38 17.79 7.08 -0.56
C ASP A 38 16.35 7.51 -0.19
N PRO A 39 16.08 8.82 -0.05
CA PRO A 39 14.74 9.34 0.19
C PRO A 39 13.70 8.96 -0.86
N TYR A 40 14.11 8.77 -2.13
CA TYR A 40 13.20 8.33 -3.19
C TYR A 40 12.65 6.92 -2.89
N CYS A 41 13.54 6.01 -2.49
CA CYS A 41 13.20 4.65 -2.10
C CYS A 41 12.26 4.61 -0.88
N ILE A 42 12.45 5.49 0.11
CA ILE A 42 11.57 5.62 1.27
C ILE A 42 10.20 6.17 0.82
N TRP A 43 10.18 7.30 0.10
CA TRP A 43 8.96 7.93 -0.39
C TRP A 43 8.10 6.96 -1.22
N LEU A 44 8.71 6.21 -2.14
CA LEU A 44 8.02 5.21 -2.94
C LEU A 44 7.29 4.19 -2.04
N SER A 45 7.99 3.65 -1.04
CA SER A 45 7.42 2.67 -0.12
C SER A 45 6.24 3.24 0.68
N GLU A 46 6.36 4.46 1.18
CA GLU A 46 5.29 5.14 1.94
C GLU A 46 4.05 5.35 1.08
N ILE A 47 4.21 5.73 -0.19
CA ILE A 47 3.07 5.84 -1.11
C ILE A 47 2.47 4.45 -1.41
N MET A 48 3.27 3.42 -1.64
CA MET A 48 2.78 2.07 -1.91
C MET A 48 2.03 1.46 -0.71
N LEU A 49 2.45 1.74 0.52
CA LEU A 49 1.85 1.19 1.74
C LEU A 49 0.49 1.79 2.09
N GLN A 50 0.12 2.94 1.52
CA GLN A 50 -1.20 3.53 1.74
C GLN A 50 -2.32 2.56 1.33
N GLN A 51 -3.11 2.11 2.31
CA GLN A 51 -4.25 1.20 2.12
C GLN A 51 -3.88 -0.09 1.36
N THR A 52 -2.62 -0.52 1.43
CA THR A 52 -2.11 -1.72 0.76
C THR A 52 -1.37 -2.61 1.75
N ARG A 53 -1.51 -3.94 1.63
CA ARG A 53 -0.83 -4.88 2.53
C ARG A 53 0.66 -4.92 2.22
N VAL A 54 1.49 -5.00 3.27
CA VAL A 54 2.96 -5.07 3.18
C VAL A 54 3.44 -6.15 2.20
N ALA A 55 2.89 -7.37 2.29
CA ALA A 55 3.27 -8.47 1.40
C ALA A 55 3.11 -8.14 -0.09
N SER A 56 2.00 -7.48 -0.46
CA SER A 56 1.77 -7.04 -1.85
C SER A 56 2.76 -5.95 -2.27
N VAL A 57 3.16 -5.08 -1.34
CA VAL A 57 4.10 -3.99 -1.61
C VAL A 57 5.52 -4.51 -1.85
N ILE A 58 5.98 -5.53 -1.10
CA ILE A 58 7.34 -6.07 -1.23
C ILE A 58 7.67 -6.45 -2.68
N GLU A 59 6.79 -7.19 -3.35
CA GLU A 59 7.03 -7.60 -4.74
C GLU A 59 7.06 -6.41 -5.70
N HIS A 60 6.05 -5.53 -5.61
CA HIS A 60 5.94 -4.38 -6.52
C HIS A 60 7.06 -3.37 -6.30
N TYR A 61 7.53 -3.21 -5.07
CA TYR A 61 8.59 -2.27 -4.73
C TYR A 61 9.89 -2.58 -5.50
N HIS A 62 10.33 -3.84 -5.48
CA HIS A 62 11.55 -4.24 -6.18
C HIS A 62 11.41 -4.06 -7.69
N GLU A 63 10.30 -4.49 -8.27
CA GLU A 63 10.09 -4.39 -9.72
C GLU A 63 9.94 -2.95 -10.19
N PHE A 64 9.30 -2.12 -9.39
CA PHE A 64 9.18 -0.70 -9.67
C PHE A 64 10.54 -0.03 -9.67
N LEU A 65 11.42 -0.35 -8.70
CA LEU A 65 12.79 0.17 -8.67
C LEU A 65 13.69 -0.41 -9.76
N LEU A 66 13.46 -1.64 -10.22
CA LEU A 66 14.16 -2.18 -11.39
C LEU A 66 13.84 -1.37 -12.66
N LYS A 67 12.58 -0.94 -12.81
CA LYS A 67 12.14 -0.14 -13.97
C LYS A 67 12.47 1.35 -13.82
N PHE A 68 12.33 1.88 -12.61
CA PHE A 68 12.53 3.29 -12.27
C PHE A 68 13.48 3.41 -11.07
N PRO A 69 14.80 3.21 -11.29
CA PRO A 69 15.76 3.12 -10.19
C PRO A 69 16.03 4.46 -9.49
N THR A 70 15.67 5.58 -10.12
CA THR A 70 15.90 6.92 -9.60
C THR A 70 14.66 7.78 -9.75
N LEU A 71 14.58 8.85 -8.96
CA LEU A 71 13.54 9.87 -9.09
C LEU A 71 13.47 10.43 -10.51
N LEU A 72 14.62 10.70 -11.13
CA LEU A 72 14.70 11.20 -12.51
C LEU A 72 14.15 10.17 -13.52
N ALA A 73 14.49 8.89 -13.36
CA ALA A 73 13.97 7.83 -14.23
C ALA A 73 12.44 7.72 -14.13
N LEU A 74 11.89 7.87 -12.92
CA LEU A 74 10.44 7.93 -12.73
C LEU A 74 9.82 9.18 -13.38
N ALA A 75 10.43 10.36 -13.20
CA ALA A 75 9.92 11.61 -13.75
C ALA A 75 9.83 11.60 -15.29
N LEU A 76 10.86 11.07 -15.95
CA LEU A 76 10.96 11.00 -17.41
C LEU A 76 10.11 9.87 -18.03
N ALA A 77 9.62 8.93 -17.23
CA ALA A 77 8.84 7.82 -17.73
C ALA A 77 7.47 8.26 -18.30
N PRO A 78 6.96 7.60 -19.37
CA PRO A 78 5.58 7.76 -19.78
C PRO A 78 4.60 7.36 -18.66
N GLU A 79 3.50 8.10 -18.46
CA GLU A 79 2.52 7.80 -17.40
C GLU A 79 2.00 6.35 -17.50
N GLN A 80 1.76 5.86 -18.72
CA GLN A 80 1.29 4.49 -18.93
C GLN A 80 2.27 3.43 -18.40
N ASP A 81 3.57 3.67 -18.52
CA ASP A 81 4.60 2.77 -18.00
C ASP A 81 4.62 2.72 -16.48
N VAL A 82 4.36 3.86 -15.83
CA VAL A 82 4.24 3.97 -14.37
C VAL A 82 2.98 3.26 -13.89
N LEU A 83 1.85 3.47 -14.56
CA LEU A 83 0.59 2.80 -14.23
C LEU A 83 0.64 1.29 -14.45
N ALA A 84 1.37 0.85 -15.49
CA ALA A 84 1.63 -0.56 -15.73
C ALA A 84 2.43 -1.19 -14.58
N ALA A 85 3.52 -0.55 -14.15
CA ALA A 85 4.33 -1.02 -13.02
C ALA A 85 3.55 -0.99 -11.68
N TRP A 86 2.58 -0.07 -11.54
CA TRP A 86 1.69 0.00 -10.38
C TRP A 86 0.53 -1.01 -10.43
N SER A 87 0.33 -1.69 -11.57
CA SER A 87 -0.88 -2.46 -11.80
C SER A 87 -0.97 -3.69 -10.90
N GLY A 88 -2.00 -3.70 -10.05
CA GLY A 88 -2.18 -4.71 -9.01
C GLY A 88 -2.23 -4.14 -7.58
N LEU A 89 -1.58 -2.99 -7.34
CA LEU A 89 -1.59 -2.33 -6.02
C LEU A 89 -2.89 -1.58 -5.71
N GLY A 90 -3.69 -1.27 -6.73
CA GLY A 90 -4.91 -0.47 -6.60
C GLY A 90 -4.64 1.00 -6.23
N TYR A 91 -5.72 1.79 -6.10
CA TYR A 91 -5.65 3.23 -5.81
C TYR A 91 -4.68 3.98 -6.74
N TYR A 92 -4.85 3.83 -8.05
CA TYR A 92 -3.97 4.36 -9.11
C TYR A 92 -3.77 5.88 -9.10
N ARG A 93 -4.64 6.63 -8.40
CA ARG A 93 -4.39 8.06 -8.13
C ARG A 93 -3.04 8.27 -7.44
N ARG A 94 -2.62 7.35 -6.56
CA ARG A 94 -1.31 7.39 -5.89
C ARG A 94 -0.17 7.37 -6.90
N ALA A 95 -0.19 6.44 -7.85
CA ALA A 95 0.83 6.34 -8.91
C ALA A 95 0.94 7.63 -9.72
N ARG A 96 -0.22 8.20 -10.10
CA ARG A 96 -0.25 9.47 -10.85
C ARG A 96 0.29 10.65 -10.04
N MET A 97 -0.09 10.76 -8.77
CA MET A 97 0.39 11.86 -7.94
C MET A 97 1.88 11.70 -7.63
N LEU A 98 2.35 10.47 -7.39
CA LEU A 98 3.76 10.14 -7.26
C LEU A 98 4.53 10.56 -8.52
N HIS A 99 4.04 10.23 -9.71
CA HIS A 99 4.67 10.58 -10.98
C HIS A 99 4.68 12.10 -11.21
N LYS A 100 3.55 12.79 -11.01
CA LYS A 100 3.46 14.26 -11.10
C LYS A 100 4.38 14.96 -10.10
N ALA A 101 4.47 14.44 -8.88
CA ALA A 101 5.39 14.99 -7.88
C ALA A 101 6.85 14.74 -8.28
N ALA A 102 7.19 13.58 -8.86
CA ALA A 102 8.54 13.31 -9.35
C ALA A 102 8.93 14.28 -10.48
N GLN A 103 8.01 14.52 -11.43
CA GLN A 103 8.16 15.52 -12.49
C GLN A 103 8.40 16.92 -11.90
N PHE A 104 7.53 17.37 -11.00
CA PHE A 104 7.67 18.66 -10.33
C PHE A 104 9.01 18.79 -9.57
N ILE A 105 9.43 17.75 -8.84
CA ILE A 105 10.71 17.77 -8.12
C ILE A 105 11.89 17.86 -9.09
N THR A 106 11.85 17.14 -10.22
CA THR A 106 12.88 17.22 -11.25
C THR A 106 12.94 18.58 -11.91
N GLU A 107 11.79 19.13 -12.32
CA GLU A 107 11.69 20.37 -13.10
C GLU A 107 11.91 21.62 -12.25
N GLU A 108 11.27 21.70 -11.09
CA GLU A 108 11.22 22.93 -10.27
C GLU A 108 12.21 22.91 -9.10
N LEU A 109 12.61 21.74 -8.61
CA LEU A 109 13.47 21.58 -7.43
C LEU A 109 14.84 20.96 -7.75
N GLY A 110 15.21 20.88 -9.03
CA GLY A 110 16.50 20.34 -9.48
C GLY A 110 16.73 18.86 -9.14
N GLY A 111 15.65 18.09 -8.99
CA GLY A 111 15.70 16.67 -8.65
C GLY A 111 15.94 16.38 -7.17
N VAL A 112 15.93 17.39 -6.30
CA VAL A 112 16.18 17.22 -4.86
C VAL A 112 14.87 17.20 -4.09
N LEU A 113 14.62 16.11 -3.36
CA LEU A 113 13.45 15.99 -2.51
C LEU A 113 13.52 17.01 -1.35
N PRO A 114 12.44 17.74 -1.04
CA PRO A 114 12.42 18.60 0.14
C PRO A 114 12.67 17.81 1.43
N THR A 115 13.42 18.39 2.36
CA THR A 115 13.89 17.67 3.56
C THR A 115 13.02 17.85 4.80
N ASN A 116 11.95 18.65 4.70
CA ASN A 116 11.05 18.90 5.82
C ASN A 116 9.58 18.74 5.46
N SER A 117 8.77 18.44 6.46
CA SER A 117 7.36 18.09 6.38
C SER A 117 6.50 19.22 5.79
N VAL A 118 6.83 20.48 6.08
CA VAL A 118 6.13 21.66 5.55
C VAL A 118 6.35 21.78 4.04
N ALA A 119 7.60 21.67 3.60
CA ALA A 119 7.96 21.74 2.18
C ALA A 119 7.48 20.50 1.41
N LEU A 120 7.59 19.30 1.98
CA LEU A 120 7.08 18.08 1.36
C LEU A 120 5.57 18.14 1.11
N ARG A 121 4.81 18.81 1.98
CA ARG A 121 3.35 18.95 1.87
C ARG A 121 2.91 19.82 0.69
N THR A 122 3.81 20.61 0.09
CA THR A 122 3.48 21.38 -1.12
C THR A 122 3.47 20.51 -2.38
N LEU A 123 4.03 19.30 -2.33
CA LEU A 123 4.12 18.41 -3.47
C LEU A 123 2.78 17.75 -3.83
N PRO A 124 2.51 17.49 -5.13
CA PRO A 124 1.30 16.82 -5.58
C PRO A 124 1.02 15.50 -4.85
N GLY A 125 -0.15 15.41 -4.20
CA GLY A 125 -0.62 14.20 -3.53
C GLY A 125 0.12 13.83 -2.25
N ILE A 126 0.98 14.70 -1.72
CA ILE A 126 1.59 14.52 -0.39
C ILE A 126 0.72 15.23 0.65
N GLY A 127 0.09 14.43 1.51
CA GLY A 127 -0.68 14.92 2.66
C GLY A 127 0.15 14.97 3.95
N GLU A 128 -0.49 15.38 5.04
CA GLU A 128 0.13 15.53 6.39
C GLU A 128 0.82 14.25 6.88
N TYR A 129 0.17 13.09 6.73
CA TYR A 129 0.80 11.80 7.06
C TYR A 129 2.07 11.54 6.26
N THR A 130 1.96 11.60 4.92
CA THR A 130 3.07 11.24 4.02
C THR A 130 4.24 12.21 4.18
N SER A 131 3.97 13.51 4.35
CA SER A 131 5.05 14.48 4.53
C SER A 131 5.79 14.26 5.85
N ALA A 132 5.08 13.99 6.95
CA ALA A 132 5.70 13.64 8.23
C ALA A 132 6.48 12.32 8.16
N ALA A 133 5.96 11.32 7.45
CA ALA A 133 6.61 10.02 7.31
C ALA A 133 7.94 10.15 6.56
N ILE A 134 7.94 10.79 5.39
CA ILE A 134 9.16 11.02 4.62
C ILE A 134 10.13 11.90 5.43
N ALA A 135 9.66 13.01 5.99
CA ALA A 135 10.51 13.95 6.72
C ALA A 135 11.23 13.29 7.91
N SER A 136 10.50 12.53 8.72
CA SER A 136 11.08 11.85 9.87
C SER A 136 11.96 10.66 9.45
N ILE A 137 11.51 9.81 8.54
CA ILE A 137 12.22 8.55 8.18
C ILE A 137 13.43 8.82 7.29
N ALA A 138 13.32 9.73 6.32
CA ALA A 138 14.37 10.02 5.35
C ALA A 138 15.29 11.17 5.79
N PHE A 139 14.83 12.10 6.62
CA PHE A 139 15.62 13.29 6.97
C PHE A 139 15.77 13.53 8.47
N GLY A 140 15.13 12.73 9.32
CA GLY A 140 15.25 12.84 10.77
C GLY A 140 14.56 14.06 11.37
N GLU A 141 13.60 14.66 10.67
CA GLU A 141 12.76 15.70 11.28
C GLU A 141 11.96 15.10 12.44
N SER A 142 11.96 15.81 13.57
CA SER A 142 11.22 15.45 14.78
C SER A 142 9.72 15.77 14.64
N VAL A 143 9.06 15.09 13.71
CA VAL A 143 7.63 15.26 13.40
C VAL A 143 6.89 13.93 13.55
N ALA A 144 5.73 13.96 14.20
CA ALA A 144 4.93 12.76 14.42
C ALA A 144 4.20 12.28 13.18
N VAL A 145 4.17 10.96 13.02
CA VAL A 145 3.41 10.27 11.99
C VAL A 145 2.18 9.64 12.62
N VAL A 146 1.00 10.05 12.15
CA VAL A 146 -0.28 9.51 12.64
C VAL A 146 -1.03 8.85 11.48
N ASP A 147 -0.99 7.52 11.42
CA ASP A 147 -1.87 6.69 10.60
C ASP A 147 -2.95 6.01 11.45
N GLY A 148 -3.79 5.18 10.83
CA GLY A 148 -4.81 4.43 11.57
C GLY A 148 -4.26 3.41 12.57
N ASN A 149 -2.99 3.01 12.46
CA ASN A 149 -2.32 2.16 13.46
C ASN A 149 -1.91 2.98 14.67
N VAL A 150 -1.24 4.11 14.46
CA VAL A 150 -0.81 5.04 15.51
C VAL A 150 -2.02 5.61 16.24
N GLU A 151 -3.05 6.07 15.51
CA GLU A 151 -4.30 6.55 16.11
C GLU A 151 -4.89 5.52 17.08
N ARG A 152 -4.99 4.27 16.66
CA ARG A 152 -5.51 3.19 17.51
C ARG A 152 -4.64 2.96 18.75
N VAL A 153 -3.32 2.97 18.60
CA VAL A 153 -2.38 2.85 19.73
C VAL A 153 -2.61 3.99 20.72
N LEU A 154 -2.65 5.23 20.25
CA LEU A 154 -2.80 6.43 21.08
C LEU A 154 -4.14 6.49 21.82
N LEU A 155 -5.24 6.15 21.13
CA LEU A 155 -6.57 6.09 21.76
C LEU A 155 -6.60 5.07 22.91
N ARG A 156 -5.99 3.90 22.72
CA ARG A 156 -5.91 2.86 23.77
C ARG A 156 -4.93 3.20 24.88
N LEU A 157 -3.81 3.83 24.53
CA LEU A 157 -2.82 4.28 25.48
C LEU A 157 -3.44 5.29 26.45
N THR A 158 -4.22 6.24 25.92
CA THR A 158 -4.86 7.34 26.67
C THR A 158 -6.28 7.02 27.18
N GLY A 159 -6.81 5.83 26.90
CA GLY A 159 -8.15 5.43 27.33
C GLY A 159 -9.30 6.22 26.68
N ARG A 160 -9.04 6.91 25.56
CA ARG A 160 -10.03 7.77 24.89
C ARG A 160 -10.76 7.02 23.78
N SER A 161 -12.03 7.34 23.61
CA SER A 161 -12.84 6.90 22.47
C SER A 161 -12.47 7.65 21.20
N GLU A 162 -12.72 7.03 20.04
CA GLU A 162 -12.50 7.66 18.73
C GLU A 162 -13.35 8.94 18.60
N ASP A 163 -12.69 10.05 18.27
CA ASP A 163 -13.31 11.35 18.02
C ASP A 163 -12.87 11.88 16.65
N ARG A 164 -13.83 11.88 15.71
CA ARG A 164 -13.59 12.28 14.31
C ARG A 164 -13.70 13.79 14.09
N THR A 165 -13.84 14.60 15.14
CA THR A 165 -13.83 16.06 15.04
C THR A 165 -12.42 16.61 14.81
N ALA A 166 -12.32 17.92 14.53
CA ALA A 166 -11.03 18.58 14.44
C ALA A 166 -10.26 18.55 15.77
N ALA A 167 -10.97 18.63 16.90
CA ALA A 167 -10.38 18.57 18.24
C ALA A 167 -9.78 17.19 18.53
N GLY A 168 -10.50 16.10 18.22
CA GLY A 168 -9.97 14.74 18.34
C GLY A 168 -8.69 14.52 17.52
N ARG A 169 -8.68 14.98 16.25
CA ARG A 169 -7.47 14.94 15.40
C ARG A 169 -6.33 15.79 15.94
N ALA A 170 -6.61 16.94 16.55
CA ALA A 170 -5.59 17.81 17.12
C ALA A 170 -4.96 17.18 18.38
N PHE A 171 -5.80 16.58 19.23
CA PHE A 171 -5.34 15.82 20.39
C PHE A 171 -4.39 14.69 19.98
N LEU A 172 -4.81 13.82 19.04
CA LEU A 172 -3.96 12.72 18.57
C LEU A 172 -2.62 13.20 18.03
N ARG A 173 -2.61 14.31 17.30
CA ARG A 173 -1.38 14.91 16.78
C ARG A 173 -0.48 15.46 17.88
N SER A 174 -1.03 16.16 18.88
CA SER A 174 -0.26 16.66 20.04
C SER A 174 0.36 15.50 20.81
N THR A 175 -0.45 14.51 21.19
CA THR A 175 0.03 13.33 21.93
C THR A 175 1.07 12.56 21.14
N ALA A 176 0.89 12.37 19.83
CA ALA A 176 1.90 11.73 19.01
C ALA A 176 3.21 12.54 18.99
N GLN A 177 3.12 13.86 18.87
CA GLN A 177 4.26 14.77 18.81
C GLN A 177 5.06 14.81 20.12
N GLU A 178 4.38 14.73 21.26
CA GLU A 178 5.02 14.65 22.59
C GLU A 178 5.82 13.35 22.78
N LEU A 179 5.39 12.25 22.13
CA LEU A 179 6.07 10.95 22.22
C LEU A 179 7.25 10.81 21.26
N VAL A 180 7.34 11.63 20.21
CA VAL A 180 8.46 11.60 19.26
C VAL A 180 9.72 12.15 19.94
N PRO A 181 10.84 11.43 19.92
CA PRO A 181 12.11 11.95 20.42
C PRO A 181 12.50 13.23 19.68
N GLY A 182 13.05 14.21 20.39
CA GLY A 182 13.63 15.40 19.76
C GLY A 182 14.65 15.03 18.67
N ALA A 183 14.80 15.90 17.67
CA ALA A 183 15.83 15.73 16.66
C ALA A 183 17.19 15.65 17.38
N ILE A 184 18.00 14.62 17.10
CA ILE A 184 19.36 14.63 17.63
C ILE A 184 20.06 15.79 16.95
N ASP A 185 20.49 16.79 17.72
CA ASP A 185 21.49 17.74 17.27
C ASP A 185 22.67 16.96 16.69
N ALA A 186 23.00 17.22 15.43
CA ALA A 186 24.20 16.69 14.79
C ALA A 186 25.43 17.24 15.52
N GLY A 187 25.82 16.58 16.61
CA GLY A 187 26.97 16.92 17.42
C GLY A 187 26.65 17.91 18.55
N SER A 188 26.98 17.50 19.76
CA SER A 188 27.53 18.39 20.78
C SER A 188 28.54 19.34 20.11
N ALA A 189 28.14 20.59 19.92
CA ALA A 189 29.02 21.68 19.56
C ALA A 189 28.69 22.84 20.48
N THR A 190 29.64 23.08 21.39
CA THR A 190 29.91 24.34 22.07
C THR A 190 29.34 25.58 21.37
N LYS A 191 28.68 26.44 22.15
CA LYS A 191 28.34 27.87 21.99
C LYS A 191 28.38 28.49 20.57
N PRO A 192 27.41 29.36 20.22
CA PRO A 192 27.30 29.97 18.90
C PRO A 192 28.49 30.91 18.62
N GLY A 193 29.47 30.39 17.87
CA GLY A 193 30.50 31.16 17.19
C GLY A 193 30.00 31.57 15.81
N VAL A 194 29.99 32.87 15.58
CA VAL A 194 29.63 33.53 14.31
C VAL A 194 30.51 33.00 13.16
N GLY A 195 29.85 32.59 12.07
CA GLY A 195 30.41 32.62 10.72
C GLY A 195 31.02 31.32 10.17
N ARG A 196 30.24 30.60 9.33
CA ARG A 196 30.61 30.29 7.93
C ARG A 196 29.48 29.60 7.18
N LYS A 197 29.12 30.18 6.04
CA LYS A 197 28.20 29.64 5.02
C LYS A 197 28.86 28.46 4.30
N THR A 198 28.35 27.25 4.51
CA THR A 198 28.09 26.18 3.52
C THR A 198 27.61 24.94 4.29
N LYS A 199 26.32 24.90 4.65
CA LYS A 199 25.72 23.65 5.12
C LYS A 199 25.52 22.76 3.89
N GLN A 200 26.41 21.79 3.73
CA GLN A 200 26.20 20.66 2.84
C GLN A 200 24.87 20.03 3.24
N ILE A 201 23.85 20.13 2.37
CA ILE A 201 22.55 19.51 2.59
C ILE A 201 22.82 18.01 2.63
N ALA A 202 22.66 17.37 3.79
CA ALA A 202 22.77 15.91 3.87
C ALA A 202 21.61 15.32 3.06
N VAL A 203 21.91 14.87 1.84
CA VAL A 203 20.94 14.23 0.95
C VAL A 203 20.84 12.76 1.37
N GLY A 204 19.91 12.43 2.27
CA GLY A 204 19.60 11.04 2.63
C GLY A 204 19.44 10.79 4.12
N ARG A 205 19.07 9.54 4.44
CA ARG A 205 18.80 9.09 5.82
C ARG A 205 20.00 9.31 6.73
N PRO A 206 19.83 9.97 7.90
CA PRO A 206 20.93 10.15 8.85
C PRO A 206 21.31 8.81 9.51
N LYS A 207 22.60 8.65 9.86
CA LYS A 207 23.14 7.42 10.48
C LYS A 207 22.42 7.04 11.77
N ARG A 208 22.02 8.04 12.57
CA ARG A 208 21.12 7.87 13.71
C ARG A 208 19.85 8.63 13.40
N ASN A 209 18.70 7.97 13.48
CA ASN A 209 17.41 8.58 13.18
C ASN A 209 16.32 8.23 14.22
N PRO A 210 16.44 8.69 15.49
CA PRO A 210 15.43 8.37 16.50
C PRO A 210 14.00 8.79 16.14
N PRO A 211 13.75 9.98 15.54
CA PRO A 211 12.38 10.33 15.14
C PRO A 211 11.81 9.37 14.09
N GLY A 212 12.58 9.08 13.04
CA GLY A 212 12.17 8.14 12.01
C GLY A 212 11.98 6.73 12.54
N ASP A 213 12.91 6.24 13.36
CA ASP A 213 12.85 4.91 13.96
C ASP A 213 11.68 4.79 14.94
N HIS A 214 11.39 5.84 15.73
CA HIS A 214 10.23 5.91 16.62
C HIS A 214 8.92 5.84 15.83
N ASN A 215 8.77 6.63 14.76
CA ASN A 215 7.57 6.60 13.93
C ASN A 215 7.37 5.23 13.29
N GLN A 216 8.44 4.58 12.81
CA GLN A 216 8.36 3.21 12.30
C GLN A 216 7.99 2.21 13.40
N ALA A 217 8.52 2.36 14.62
CA ALA A 217 8.18 1.51 15.75
C ALA A 217 6.71 1.65 16.18
N MET A 218 6.17 2.88 16.19
CA MET A 218 4.76 3.15 16.47
C MET A 218 3.83 2.47 15.46
N MET A 219 4.14 2.61 14.16
CA MET A 219 3.39 1.92 13.10
C MET A 219 3.49 0.40 13.23
N GLU A 220 4.69 -0.12 13.54
CA GLU A 220 4.92 -1.56 13.74
C GLU A 220 4.12 -2.11 14.94
N LEU A 221 4.12 -1.39 16.06
CA LEU A 221 3.39 -1.76 17.27
C LEU A 221 1.89 -1.88 16.95
N GLY A 222 1.32 -0.89 16.27
CA GLY A 222 -0.07 -0.94 15.86
C GLY A 222 -0.35 -2.08 14.87
N ALA A 223 0.56 -2.35 13.93
CA ALA A 223 0.39 -3.36 12.91
C ALA A 223 0.52 -4.81 13.42
N THR A 224 1.29 -5.06 14.49
CA THR A 224 1.67 -6.42 14.91
C THR A 224 1.20 -6.80 16.31
N ILE A 225 0.99 -5.83 17.20
CA ILE A 225 0.65 -6.09 18.62
C ILE A 225 -0.68 -5.46 18.99
N CYS A 226 -0.81 -4.15 18.81
CA CYS A 226 -2.01 -3.40 19.16
C CYS A 226 -3.05 -3.53 18.03
N LEU A 227 -3.49 -4.75 17.76
CA LEU A 227 -4.35 -5.11 16.62
C LEU A 227 -5.77 -4.55 16.78
N PRO A 228 -6.50 -4.29 15.67
CA PRO A 228 -7.88 -3.80 15.72
C PRO A 228 -8.81 -4.65 16.59
N ARG A 229 -8.70 -5.98 16.47
CA ARG A 229 -9.37 -6.98 17.30
C ARG A 229 -8.32 -7.91 17.91
N ALA A 230 -8.60 -8.42 19.09
CA ALA A 230 -7.75 -9.26 19.93
C ALA A 230 -6.30 -8.73 20.01
N PRO A 231 -6.06 -7.50 20.53
CA PRO A 231 -4.70 -6.99 20.68
C PRO A 231 -3.90 -7.88 21.63
N LEU A 232 -2.63 -8.08 21.29
CA LEU A 232 -1.70 -8.95 22.03
C LEU A 232 -1.13 -8.21 23.25
N CYS A 233 -2.01 -7.74 24.14
CA CYS A 233 -1.63 -6.83 25.22
C CYS A 233 -0.55 -7.40 26.13
N LEU A 234 -0.52 -8.72 26.39
CA LEU A 234 0.52 -9.36 27.20
C LEU A 234 1.93 -9.28 26.57
N HIS A 235 2.01 -9.14 25.25
CA HIS A 235 3.26 -8.95 24.50
C HIS A 235 3.55 -7.47 24.20
N CYS A 236 2.70 -6.54 24.66
CA CYS A 236 2.86 -5.12 24.35
C CYS A 236 3.94 -4.47 25.22
N PRO A 237 4.98 -3.86 24.63
CA PRO A 237 6.09 -3.27 25.38
C PRO A 237 5.66 -2.08 26.24
N VAL A 238 4.56 -1.43 25.88
CA VAL A 238 4.00 -0.26 26.58
C VAL A 238 2.72 -0.60 27.33
N ARG A 239 2.48 -1.89 27.64
CA ARG A 239 1.28 -2.35 28.36
C ARG A 239 1.12 -1.68 29.73
N SER A 240 2.21 -1.47 30.45
CA SER A 240 2.21 -0.83 31.78
C SER A 240 1.69 0.61 31.73
N LEU A 241 1.91 1.31 30.61
CA LEU A 241 1.51 2.69 30.37
C LEU A 241 0.10 2.82 29.75
N CYS A 242 -0.48 1.72 29.28
CA CYS A 242 -1.75 1.74 28.55
C CYS A 242 -2.94 1.76 29.50
N MET A 243 -3.84 2.73 29.34
CA MET A 243 -5.07 2.82 30.13
C MET A 243 -6.11 1.76 29.75
N THR A 244 -6.25 1.43 28.46
CA THR A 244 -7.29 0.48 28.00
C THR A 244 -6.94 -1.00 28.24
N LYS A 245 -5.68 -1.40 28.01
CA LYS A 245 -5.21 -2.81 28.10
C LYS A 245 -6.14 -3.82 27.40
N GLY A 246 -6.65 -3.46 26.23
CA GLY A 246 -7.60 -4.28 25.49
C GLY A 246 -8.11 -3.60 24.22
N GLU A 247 -9.21 -4.12 23.70
CA GLU A 247 -9.95 -3.48 22.60
C GLU A 247 -10.67 -2.21 23.07
N HIS A 248 -10.90 -1.28 22.15
CA HIS A 248 -11.84 -0.18 22.36
C HIS A 248 -13.02 -0.33 21.40
N SER A 249 -14.14 0.32 21.71
CA SER A 249 -15.27 0.41 20.79
C SER A 249 -14.89 1.22 19.55
N THR A 250 -15.17 0.68 18.36
CA THR A 250 -14.99 1.37 17.07
C THR A 250 -16.33 1.69 16.45
N PHE A 251 -16.42 2.78 15.68
CA PHE A 251 -17.66 3.09 14.96
C PHE A 251 -18.05 1.95 13.99
N PRO A 252 -19.36 1.67 13.86
CA PRO A 252 -19.83 0.72 12.87
C PRO A 252 -19.46 1.22 11.47
N ARG A 253 -18.92 0.33 10.63
CA ARG A 253 -18.60 0.66 9.25
C ARG A 253 -19.89 0.87 8.45
N ALA A 254 -19.92 1.90 7.62
CA ALA A 254 -21.02 2.13 6.70
C ALA A 254 -21.21 0.92 5.78
N LYS A 255 -22.48 0.59 5.49
CA LYS A 255 -22.82 -0.47 4.54
C LYS A 255 -22.29 -0.10 3.15
N LEU A 256 -21.69 -1.09 2.48
CA LEU A 256 -21.22 -0.94 1.10
C LEU A 256 -22.41 -0.86 0.16
N ARG A 257 -22.33 0.02 -0.84
CA ARG A 257 -23.30 0.06 -1.95
C ARG A 257 -23.13 -1.15 -2.86
N SER A 258 -24.18 -1.59 -3.53
CA SER A 258 -24.14 -2.67 -4.52
C SER A 258 -24.43 -2.14 -5.91
N ARG A 259 -23.68 -2.58 -6.91
CA ARG A 259 -23.89 -2.27 -8.33
C ARG A 259 -23.71 -3.52 -9.17
N GLU A 260 -24.60 -3.73 -10.12
CA GLU A 260 -24.43 -4.74 -11.16
C GLU A 260 -23.70 -4.14 -12.35
N VAL A 261 -22.90 -4.95 -13.04
CA VAL A 261 -22.18 -4.58 -14.27
C VAL A 261 -22.03 -5.80 -15.17
N ALA A 262 -22.02 -5.60 -16.49
CA ALA A 262 -21.79 -6.65 -17.47
C ALA A 262 -20.61 -6.30 -18.38
N PHE A 263 -19.87 -7.32 -18.81
CA PHE A 263 -18.69 -7.15 -19.67
C PHE A 263 -18.60 -8.25 -20.71
N LEU A 264 -18.02 -7.91 -21.86
CA LEU A 264 -17.69 -8.83 -22.94
C LEU A 264 -16.25 -9.34 -22.76
N LEU A 265 -16.07 -10.66 -22.79
CA LEU A 265 -14.78 -11.31 -23.04
C LEU A 265 -14.75 -11.80 -24.48
N SER A 266 -13.89 -11.21 -25.31
CA SER A 266 -13.66 -11.67 -26.68
C SER A 266 -12.19 -11.99 -26.87
N VAL A 267 -11.89 -13.22 -27.24
CA VAL A 267 -10.55 -13.75 -27.47
C VAL A 267 -10.48 -14.27 -28.90
N ARG A 268 -9.37 -14.05 -29.59
CA ARG A 268 -9.11 -14.60 -30.94
C ARG A 268 -7.69 -15.11 -31.05
N LYS A 269 -7.49 -16.08 -31.95
CA LYS A 269 -6.15 -16.51 -32.38
C LYS A 269 -5.78 -15.78 -33.68
N ARG A 270 -4.55 -15.27 -33.74
CA ARG A 270 -3.94 -14.69 -34.94
C ARG A 270 -2.57 -15.33 -35.14
N GLY A 271 -2.55 -16.42 -35.92
CA GLY A 271 -1.39 -17.31 -35.99
C GLY A 271 -1.15 -18.00 -34.64
N VAL A 272 0.08 -17.92 -34.13
CA VAL A 272 0.46 -18.46 -32.81
C VAL A 272 0.07 -17.54 -31.64
N ALA A 273 -0.33 -16.29 -31.91
CA ALA A 273 -0.67 -15.34 -30.87
C ALA A 273 -2.15 -15.42 -30.49
N THR A 274 -2.42 -15.39 -29.19
CA THR A 274 -3.76 -15.16 -28.65
C THR A 274 -3.91 -13.67 -28.33
N GLU A 275 -5.00 -13.07 -28.77
CA GLU A 275 -5.36 -11.68 -28.50
C GLU A 275 -6.70 -11.61 -27.77
N VAL A 276 -6.82 -10.67 -26.83
CA VAL A 276 -8.07 -10.34 -26.14
C VAL A 276 -8.48 -8.91 -26.49
N LEU A 277 -9.77 -8.70 -26.68
CA LEU A 277 -10.35 -7.38 -26.92
C LEU A 277 -10.49 -6.63 -25.59
N LEU A 278 -9.87 -5.46 -25.49
CA LEU A 278 -9.96 -4.57 -24.33
C LEU A 278 -10.41 -3.17 -24.78
N ALA A 279 -11.10 -2.48 -23.89
CA ALA A 279 -11.45 -1.08 -24.06
C ALA A 279 -10.54 -0.20 -23.20
N GLN A 280 -10.09 0.94 -23.73
CA GLN A 280 -9.40 1.93 -22.91
C GLN A 280 -10.42 2.90 -22.32
N ARG A 281 -10.35 3.13 -21.00
CA ARG A 281 -11.21 4.10 -20.31
C ARG A 281 -10.85 5.53 -20.75
N PRO A 282 -11.83 6.42 -20.98
CA PRO A 282 -11.57 7.82 -21.29
C PRO A 282 -10.69 8.51 -20.24
N ALA A 283 -9.95 9.55 -20.64
CA ALA A 283 -9.09 10.31 -19.74
C ALA A 283 -9.88 11.06 -18.66
N GLU A 284 -11.14 11.40 -18.96
CA GLU A 284 -12.07 12.12 -18.10
C GLU A 284 -12.86 11.18 -17.16
N ALA A 285 -12.66 9.87 -17.28
CA ALA A 285 -13.40 8.90 -16.47
C ALA A 285 -13.11 9.11 -14.97
N SER A 286 -14.17 9.21 -14.16
CA SER A 286 -14.07 9.48 -12.72
C SER A 286 -13.31 8.42 -11.92
N LEU A 287 -13.25 7.19 -12.44
CA LEU A 287 -12.52 6.07 -11.84
C LEU A 287 -11.63 5.43 -12.90
N MET A 288 -10.37 5.21 -12.56
CA MET A 288 -9.41 4.46 -13.38
C MET A 288 -9.30 5.00 -14.82
N ALA A 289 -9.31 6.33 -15.00
CA ALA A 289 -9.07 6.97 -16.29
C ALA A 289 -7.87 6.38 -17.03
N GLY A 290 -7.94 6.25 -18.36
CA GLY A 290 -6.85 5.76 -19.20
C GLY A 290 -6.45 4.28 -19.01
N MET A 291 -7.07 3.56 -18.07
CA MET A 291 -6.80 2.14 -17.83
C MET A 291 -7.59 1.26 -18.79
N TYR A 292 -7.06 0.07 -19.08
CA TYR A 292 -7.73 -0.93 -19.89
C TYR A 292 -8.69 -1.78 -19.06
N GLU A 293 -9.88 -2.03 -19.61
CA GLU A 293 -10.88 -2.92 -19.05
C GLU A 293 -11.48 -3.83 -20.11
N LEU A 294 -12.27 -4.82 -19.68
CA LEU A 294 -13.12 -5.55 -20.61
C LEU A 294 -14.17 -4.59 -21.19
N PRO A 295 -14.53 -4.70 -22.48
CA PRO A 295 -15.58 -3.89 -23.05
C PRO A 295 -16.88 -4.05 -22.24
N PRO A 296 -17.48 -2.95 -21.74
CA PRO A 296 -18.71 -3.01 -20.99
C PRO A 296 -19.85 -3.44 -21.90
N LEU A 297 -20.79 -4.17 -21.33
CA LEU A 297 -22.08 -4.45 -21.94
C LEU A 297 -23.14 -3.69 -21.14
N PRO A 298 -24.09 -3.04 -21.82
CA PRO A 298 -25.25 -2.45 -21.17
C PRO A 298 -26.00 -3.57 -20.43
N LEU A 299 -26.48 -3.29 -19.23
CA LEU A 299 -27.28 -4.26 -18.47
C LEU A 299 -28.67 -4.46 -19.10
N ASP A 300 -29.04 -3.46 -19.90
CA ASP A 300 -30.35 -3.12 -20.43
C ASP A 300 -30.42 -3.26 -21.96
N ALA A 301 -29.30 -3.39 -22.69
CA ALA A 301 -29.33 -3.75 -24.11
C ALA A 301 -29.10 -5.25 -24.26
N GLU A 302 -30.10 -6.08 -24.51
CA GLU A 302 -31.54 -5.90 -24.63
C GLU A 302 -32.18 -7.12 -23.95
N ALA A 303 -33.38 -7.00 -23.40
CA ALA A 303 -34.06 -8.05 -22.63
C ALA A 303 -34.21 -9.42 -23.34
N ASP A 304 -33.86 -9.55 -24.63
CA ASP A 304 -34.03 -10.76 -25.43
C ASP A 304 -32.73 -11.53 -25.74
N GLU A 305 -31.62 -10.87 -26.14
CA GLU A 305 -30.40 -11.59 -26.58
C GLU A 305 -29.41 -11.93 -25.46
N MET A 306 -29.31 -11.09 -24.42
CA MET A 306 -28.38 -11.32 -23.31
C MET A 306 -29.06 -12.00 -22.11
N ALA A 307 -30.39 -11.84 -21.97
CA ALA A 307 -31.18 -12.51 -20.93
C ALA A 307 -31.27 -14.04 -21.14
N SER A 308 -31.23 -14.48 -22.40
CA SER A 308 -31.21 -15.90 -22.77
C SER A 308 -29.83 -16.54 -22.66
N ARG A 309 -28.77 -15.75 -22.45
CA ARG A 309 -27.39 -16.24 -22.36
C ARG A 309 -26.94 -16.40 -20.92
N GLU A 310 -26.34 -17.54 -20.61
CA GLU A 310 -25.68 -17.72 -19.32
C GLU A 310 -24.32 -17.01 -19.32
N PRO A 311 -24.01 -16.19 -18.29
CA PRO A 311 -22.69 -15.58 -18.17
C PRO A 311 -21.63 -16.66 -17.93
N LEU A 312 -20.53 -16.55 -18.66
CA LEU A 312 -19.35 -17.40 -18.50
C LEU A 312 -18.77 -17.32 -17.07
N LEU A 313 -18.85 -16.15 -16.43
CA LEU A 313 -18.38 -15.94 -15.07
C LEU A 313 -19.24 -14.90 -14.34
N ARG A 314 -19.62 -15.22 -13.11
CA ARG A 314 -20.16 -14.25 -12.13
C ARG A 314 -19.12 -13.98 -11.06
N ILE A 315 -18.81 -12.72 -10.81
CA ILE A 315 -17.73 -12.36 -9.89
C ILE A 315 -18.04 -11.09 -9.10
N ARG A 316 -17.84 -11.16 -7.78
CA ARG A 316 -17.85 -9.98 -6.91
C ARG A 316 -16.48 -9.31 -6.87
N HIS A 317 -16.46 -7.99 -6.99
CA HIS A 317 -15.27 -7.17 -6.81
C HIS A 317 -15.63 -5.90 -6.03
N ALA A 318 -14.97 -5.66 -4.91
CA ALA A 318 -15.22 -4.47 -4.09
C ALA A 318 -14.19 -3.39 -4.42
N ILE A 319 -14.66 -2.16 -4.67
CA ILE A 319 -13.82 -0.98 -4.81
C ILE A 319 -14.34 0.06 -3.83
N THR A 320 -13.46 0.53 -2.95
CA THR A 320 -13.74 1.55 -1.92
C THR A 320 -15.01 1.23 -1.11
N ASN A 321 -16.13 1.88 -1.43
CA ASN A 321 -17.41 1.77 -0.73
C ASN A 321 -18.49 1.04 -1.55
N THR A 322 -18.12 0.37 -2.65
CA THR A 322 -19.05 -0.24 -3.60
C THR A 322 -18.65 -1.68 -3.94
N ASN A 323 -19.60 -2.59 -3.85
CA ASN A 323 -19.53 -3.95 -4.36
C ASN A 323 -20.04 -3.97 -5.81
N TYR A 324 -19.19 -4.39 -6.73
CA TYR A 324 -19.54 -4.68 -8.11
C TYR A 324 -19.82 -6.17 -8.25
N TYR A 325 -21.01 -6.50 -8.73
CA TYR A 325 -21.42 -7.85 -9.14
C TYR A 325 -21.32 -7.91 -10.66
N ALA A 326 -20.20 -8.43 -11.14
CA ALA A 326 -19.88 -8.45 -12.56
C ALA A 326 -20.30 -9.77 -13.20
N ARG A 327 -20.96 -9.67 -14.35
CA ARG A 327 -21.32 -10.78 -15.23
C ARG A 327 -20.48 -10.69 -16.50
N ILE A 328 -19.76 -11.76 -16.83
CA ILE A 328 -18.88 -11.81 -17.99
C ILE A 328 -19.52 -12.71 -19.04
N TYR A 329 -19.70 -12.18 -20.25
CA TYR A 329 -20.26 -12.90 -21.38
C TYR A 329 -19.20 -13.10 -22.44
N ALA A 330 -19.28 -14.21 -23.17
CA ALA A 330 -18.42 -14.49 -24.30
C ALA A 330 -19.28 -14.84 -25.54
N PRO A 331 -18.81 -14.54 -26.77
CA PRO A 331 -19.52 -14.93 -27.98
C PRO A 331 -19.62 -16.46 -28.12
N MET A 332 -20.73 -16.96 -28.64
CA MET A 332 -20.96 -18.37 -28.96
C MET A 332 -20.29 -18.74 -30.31
N GLY A 333 -19.00 -18.41 -30.45
CA GLY A 333 -18.19 -18.68 -31.63
C GLY A 333 -17.86 -17.43 -32.48
N PRO A 334 -17.06 -17.60 -33.55
CA PRO A 334 -16.50 -16.48 -34.33
C PRO A 334 -17.55 -15.64 -35.08
N SER A 335 -18.70 -16.25 -35.40
CA SER A 335 -19.79 -15.65 -36.16
C SER A 335 -20.74 -14.81 -35.31
N ASP A 336 -20.70 -15.01 -33.99
CA ASP A 336 -21.57 -14.32 -33.04
C ASP A 336 -21.08 -12.88 -32.80
N LYS A 337 -21.67 -11.96 -33.55
CA LYS A 337 -21.36 -10.53 -33.50
C LYS A 337 -22.32 -9.74 -32.61
N ALA A 338 -23.37 -10.37 -32.07
CA ALA A 338 -24.41 -9.72 -31.28
C ALA A 338 -23.81 -8.96 -30.09
N LEU A 339 -23.10 -9.69 -29.21
CA LEU A 339 -22.46 -9.09 -28.04
C LEU A 339 -21.45 -7.99 -28.41
N ARG A 340 -20.73 -8.15 -29.53
CA ARG A 340 -19.77 -7.14 -29.98
C ARG A 340 -20.45 -5.87 -30.52
N ARG A 341 -21.64 -5.99 -31.09
CA ARG A 341 -22.45 -4.84 -31.53
C ARG A 341 -23.08 -4.10 -30.34
N ALA A 342 -23.40 -4.82 -29.27
CA ALA A 342 -23.97 -4.25 -28.05
C ALA A 342 -22.96 -3.45 -27.20
N VAL A 343 -21.66 -3.54 -27.49
CA VAL A 343 -20.64 -2.74 -26.79
C VAL A 343 -20.85 -1.25 -27.10
N PRO A 344 -21.14 -0.39 -26.10
CA PRO A 344 -21.45 1.02 -26.29
C PRO A 344 -20.16 1.87 -26.33
N ILE A 345 -19.13 1.36 -26.99
CA ILE A 345 -17.82 2.01 -27.11
C ILE A 345 -17.47 2.15 -28.59
N ALA A 346 -16.94 3.31 -28.96
CA ALA A 346 -16.47 3.56 -30.32
C ALA A 346 -15.38 2.54 -30.71
N LYS A 347 -15.40 2.07 -31.96
CA LYS A 347 -14.41 1.09 -32.43
C LYS A 347 -12.96 1.55 -32.27
N ALA A 348 -12.72 2.87 -32.25
CA ALA A 348 -11.39 3.46 -32.07
C ALA A 348 -10.79 3.19 -30.69
N ASP A 349 -11.62 3.04 -29.65
CA ASP A 349 -11.20 2.82 -28.25
C ASP A 349 -11.17 1.33 -27.88
N LEU A 350 -11.36 0.46 -28.88
CA LEU A 350 -11.32 -1.00 -28.74
C LEU A 350 -10.04 -1.55 -29.34
N HIS A 351 -9.25 -2.21 -28.51
CA HIS A 351 -7.91 -2.67 -28.85
C HIS A 351 -7.82 -4.19 -28.72
N TRP A 352 -7.33 -4.84 -29.77
CA TRP A 352 -6.92 -6.24 -29.69
C TRP A 352 -5.51 -6.30 -29.14
N ILE A 353 -5.37 -6.91 -27.96
CA ILE A 353 -4.10 -6.93 -27.24
C ILE A 353 -3.63 -8.36 -27.04
N ARG A 354 -2.35 -8.61 -27.30
CA ARG A 354 -1.74 -9.93 -27.11
C ARG A 354 -1.77 -10.33 -25.64
N THR A 355 -2.17 -11.56 -25.35
CA THR A 355 -2.25 -12.06 -23.97
C THR A 355 -0.89 -12.03 -23.25
N ALA A 356 0.20 -12.26 -23.99
CA ALA A 356 1.57 -12.20 -23.48
C ALA A 356 1.99 -10.82 -22.95
N THR A 357 1.36 -9.72 -23.39
CA THR A 357 1.72 -8.36 -22.95
C THR A 357 0.83 -7.85 -21.82
N LEU A 358 -0.19 -8.61 -21.39
CA LEU A 358 -1.19 -8.15 -20.41
C LEU A 358 -0.59 -7.77 -19.05
N LEU A 359 0.52 -8.40 -18.64
CA LEU A 359 1.21 -8.06 -17.40
C LEU A 359 1.79 -6.64 -17.40
N GLN A 360 2.08 -6.10 -18.59
CA GLN A 360 2.70 -4.79 -18.79
C GLN A 360 1.67 -3.68 -19.04
N LEU A 361 0.38 -3.98 -18.89
CA LEU A 361 -0.68 -3.01 -19.15
C LEU A 361 -1.34 -2.53 -17.85
N PRO A 362 -1.77 -1.25 -17.81
CA PRO A 362 -2.56 -0.72 -16.71
C PRO A 362 -4.00 -1.25 -16.80
N LEU A 363 -4.22 -2.50 -16.36
CA LEU A 363 -5.54 -3.12 -16.31
C LEU A 363 -6.32 -2.70 -15.06
N THR A 364 -7.62 -2.46 -15.18
CA THR A 364 -8.48 -2.29 -14.00
C THR A 364 -8.44 -3.53 -13.11
N GLY A 365 -8.66 -3.35 -11.80
CA GLY A 365 -8.60 -4.46 -10.84
C GLY A 365 -9.59 -5.59 -11.16
N LEU A 366 -10.78 -5.25 -11.62
CA LEU A 366 -11.78 -6.22 -12.06
C LEU A 366 -11.36 -6.94 -13.35
N CYS A 367 -10.89 -6.20 -14.37
CA CYS A 367 -10.43 -6.78 -15.63
C CYS A 367 -9.31 -7.81 -15.39
N ARG A 368 -8.26 -7.42 -14.65
CA ARG A 368 -7.15 -8.31 -14.27
C ARG A 368 -7.67 -9.57 -13.58
N LYS A 369 -8.56 -9.41 -12.60
CA LYS A 369 -9.16 -10.52 -11.84
C LYS A 369 -9.95 -11.49 -12.72
N VAL A 370 -10.67 -10.99 -13.72
CA VAL A 370 -11.43 -11.81 -14.67
C VAL A 370 -10.49 -12.56 -15.61
N LEU A 371 -9.53 -11.85 -16.23
CA LEU A 371 -8.60 -12.46 -17.17
C LEU A 371 -7.73 -13.55 -16.52
N GLN A 372 -7.33 -13.37 -15.26
CA GLN A 372 -6.62 -14.38 -14.48
C GLN A 372 -7.48 -15.59 -14.13
N ARG A 373 -8.77 -15.39 -13.80
CA ARG A 373 -9.68 -16.49 -13.47
C ARG A 373 -10.07 -17.35 -14.66
N LEU A 374 -10.09 -16.76 -15.85
CA LEU A 374 -10.44 -17.43 -17.10
C LEU A 374 -9.19 -17.87 -17.89
N ASP A 375 -8.01 -17.85 -17.25
CA ASP A 375 -6.72 -18.25 -17.82
C ASP A 375 -6.35 -17.57 -19.16
N VAL A 376 -6.88 -16.36 -19.38
CA VAL A 376 -6.53 -15.51 -20.52
C VAL A 376 -5.24 -14.72 -20.24
N MET A 377 -4.97 -14.51 -18.95
CA MET A 377 -3.78 -13.83 -18.46
C MET A 377 -3.08 -14.73 -17.44
N PRO A 378 -1.76 -14.92 -17.52
CA PRO A 378 -1.05 -15.72 -16.53
C PRO A 378 -1.27 -15.14 -15.14
N VAL A 379 -1.59 -16.02 -14.19
CA VAL A 379 -1.51 -15.68 -12.77
C VAL A 379 -0.04 -15.57 -12.42
N ARG A 380 0.35 -14.46 -11.77
CA ARG A 380 1.71 -14.34 -11.30
C ARG A 380 1.92 -15.39 -10.20
N PRO A 381 2.87 -16.33 -10.35
CA PRO A 381 3.12 -17.30 -9.30
C PRO A 381 3.52 -16.56 -8.03
N LEU A 382 2.87 -16.88 -6.91
CA LEU A 382 3.32 -16.45 -5.59
C LEU A 382 4.73 -16.99 -5.43
N ARG A 383 5.74 -16.12 -5.49
CA ARG A 383 7.08 -16.53 -5.09
C ARG A 383 7.01 -16.66 -3.58
N ALA A 384 7.32 -17.85 -3.06
CA ALA A 384 7.60 -17.98 -1.64
C ALA A 384 8.64 -16.89 -1.29
N PRO A 385 8.47 -16.15 -0.18
CA PRO A 385 9.52 -15.26 0.28
C PRO A 385 10.80 -16.09 0.32
N ILE A 386 11.82 -15.63 -0.40
CA ILE A 386 13.12 -16.30 -0.47
C ILE A 386 13.48 -16.61 0.98
N ALA A 387 13.45 -17.90 1.33
CA ALA A 387 13.96 -18.33 2.62
C ALA A 387 15.41 -17.88 2.63
N GLU A 388 15.73 -16.99 3.57
CA GLU A 388 17.09 -16.52 3.78
C GLU A 388 18.02 -17.73 3.71
N GLU A 389 19.05 -17.68 2.85
CA GLU A 389 20.17 -18.59 2.94
C GLU A 389 20.66 -18.51 4.38
N LYS A 390 20.33 -19.54 5.17
CA LYS A 390 20.99 -19.76 6.44
C LYS A 390 22.45 -19.95 6.07
N HIS A 391 23.27 -18.93 6.27
CA HIS A 391 24.68 -19.14 6.54
C HIS A 391 24.75 -19.99 7.80
N VAL A 392 24.73 -21.31 7.61
CA VAL A 392 25.11 -22.27 8.62
C VAL A 392 26.60 -22.07 8.82
N ALA A 393 26.94 -21.25 9.81
CA ALA A 393 28.24 -21.30 10.44
C ALA A 393 28.46 -22.76 10.89
N GLY A 394 29.55 -23.35 10.42
CA GLY A 394 29.83 -24.77 10.56
C GLY A 394 29.77 -25.24 12.01
N PHE A 395 29.01 -26.30 12.23
CA PHE A 395 29.23 -27.22 13.33
C PHE A 395 29.60 -28.57 12.73
N HIS A 396 30.87 -28.95 12.93
CA HIS A 396 31.29 -30.33 12.82
C HIS A 396 30.65 -31.13 13.95
N SER A 397 29.88 -32.17 13.61
CA SER A 397 29.83 -33.37 14.43
C SER A 397 29.52 -34.59 13.56
N GLN A 398 30.19 -35.68 13.90
CA GLN A 398 30.29 -36.91 13.16
C GLN A 398 29.04 -37.80 13.32
N SER A 399 28.76 -38.55 12.25
CA SER A 399 28.18 -39.91 12.19
C SER A 399 27.08 -40.33 13.18
N SER A 400 25.95 -40.78 12.66
CA SER A 400 25.56 -42.21 12.70
C SER A 400 24.26 -42.47 11.92
N LYS A 401 24.16 -43.70 11.44
CA LYS A 401 23.16 -44.26 10.52
C LYS A 401 21.79 -44.45 11.19
N GLY A 402 20.72 -44.34 10.40
CA GLY A 402 19.41 -44.90 10.76
C GLY A 402 18.23 -44.28 9.99
N SER A 403 17.89 -44.86 8.83
CA SER A 403 16.49 -44.95 8.37
C SER A 403 15.79 -46.08 9.18
N PRO A 404 14.45 -46.23 9.24
CA PRO A 404 13.47 -45.89 8.20
C PRO A 404 12.06 -45.46 8.67
N VAL A 405 11.16 -45.33 7.69
CA VAL A 405 9.72 -45.67 7.68
C VAL A 405 8.75 -44.50 7.50
N ILE A 406 7.99 -44.69 6.42
CA ILE A 406 6.81 -44.02 5.89
C ILE A 406 5.60 -44.45 6.72
N ASP A 407 4.71 -43.52 7.05
CA ASP A 407 3.29 -43.85 7.20
C ASP A 407 2.45 -42.67 6.70
N GLU A 408 1.45 -43.06 5.93
CA GLU A 408 0.42 -42.27 5.25
C GLU A 408 -0.75 -41.97 6.21
N ASP A 409 -1.77 -41.28 5.69
CA ASP A 409 -3.09 -41.03 6.29
C ASP A 409 -3.17 -39.89 7.34
N GLU A 410 -4.16 -39.00 7.38
CA GLU A 410 -5.49 -39.02 6.77
C GLU A 410 -6.08 -37.58 6.78
N ASP A 411 -7.00 -37.35 5.85
CA ASP A 411 -7.87 -36.18 5.71
C ASP A 411 -8.65 -35.83 6.99
N HIS A 412 -8.92 -34.53 7.21
CA HIS A 412 -10.27 -34.09 7.59
C HIS A 412 -10.47 -32.56 7.48
N ASP A 413 -11.19 -32.16 6.42
CA ASP A 413 -12.04 -30.97 6.39
C ASP A 413 -13.21 -31.12 7.39
N SER A 414 -13.62 -30.02 8.04
CA SER A 414 -15.03 -29.54 8.20
C SER A 414 -15.19 -28.59 9.40
N PHE A 415 -15.32 -27.28 9.12
CA PHE A 415 -16.39 -26.34 9.52
C PHE A 415 -15.93 -24.88 9.55
#